data_AF-A0A5C3P1F9-F1
#
_entry.id   AF-A0A5C3P1F9-F1
#
_cell.length_a   1.000
_cell.length_b   1.000
_cell.length_c   1.000
_cell.angle_alpha   90.00
_cell.angle_beta   90.00
_cell.angle_gamma   90.00
#
_symmetry.space_group_name_H-M   'P 1'
#
loop_
_entity.id
_entity.type
_entity.pdbx_description
1 polymer ?
#
loop_
_entity_poly.entity_id
_entity_poly.type
_entity_poly.pdbx_seq_one_letter_code
_entity_poly.pdbx_strand_id
1 'polypeptide(L)'
;MAQAVLHTVSSGQSIVGTAEQDLESFCWVFIYVIYKYALDDTETLQIIAEEAAHEDFRDSLAREFRALFAAFSISDLIGRRETLWGNHNLLAGIPNLLAYAVHVKDDGEDLEGIVMAIWIEIQNFQPPKFIPERGLPKYRASILARMPRAVKVEQNKATHDIILDHLKVVLHGVEERRIKEEARNVARTAREMQVE
;
A
#
# COMPACT_ATOMS: atom_id res chain seq x y z
N MET A 1 0.57 -13.62 5.82
CA MET A 1 0.18 -13.98 7.19
C MET A 1 0.36 -12.77 8.08
N ALA A 2 -0.62 -12.51 8.94
CA ALA A 2 -0.64 -11.45 9.95
C ALA A 2 0.51 -11.57 10.95
N GLN A 3 1.03 -10.42 11.40
CA GLN A 3 2.16 -10.38 12.31
C GLN A 3 1.84 -11.02 13.66
N ALA A 4 0.65 -10.74 14.22
CA ALA A 4 0.22 -11.34 15.47
C ALA A 4 0.18 -12.88 15.39
N VAL A 5 -0.32 -13.41 14.27
CA VAL A 5 -0.37 -14.86 14.02
C VAL A 5 1.05 -15.44 13.94
N LEU A 6 1.98 -14.76 13.25
CA LEU A 6 3.38 -15.19 13.19
C LEU A 6 4.00 -15.29 14.59
N HIS A 7 3.78 -14.29 15.46
CA HIS A 7 4.26 -14.34 16.84
C HIS A 7 3.64 -15.48 17.65
N THR A 8 2.31 -15.69 17.55
CA THR A 8 1.62 -16.78 18.26
C THR A 8 2.08 -18.16 17.81
N VAL A 9 2.32 -18.35 16.51
CA VAL A 9 2.89 -19.60 15.98
C VAL A 9 4.32 -19.79 16.49
N SER A 10 5.15 -18.74 16.45
CA SER A 10 6.53 -18.79 16.91
C SER A 10 6.66 -19.09 18.41
N SER A 11 5.66 -18.72 19.21
CA SER A 11 5.63 -18.98 20.66
C SER A 11 5.00 -20.33 21.03
N GLY A 12 4.53 -21.11 20.04
CA GLY A 12 3.86 -22.40 20.26
C GLY A 12 2.50 -22.28 20.96
N GLN A 13 1.87 -21.11 20.91
CA GLN A 13 0.58 -20.84 21.55
C GLN A 13 -0.60 -21.20 20.64
N SER A 14 -1.76 -21.47 21.24
CA SER A 14 -3.00 -21.66 20.48
C SER A 14 -3.44 -20.36 19.82
N ILE A 15 -3.64 -20.40 18.51
CA ILE A 15 -4.14 -19.25 17.73
C ILE A 15 -5.64 -19.14 17.94
N VAL A 16 -6.08 -18.01 18.52
CA VAL A 16 -7.48 -17.60 18.46
C VAL A 16 -7.58 -16.66 17.27
N GLY A 17 -8.15 -17.16 16.17
CA GLY A 17 -8.36 -16.37 14.96
C GLY A 17 -9.24 -15.16 15.25
N THR A 18 -8.82 -13.99 14.78
CA THR A 18 -9.63 -12.76 14.87
C THR A 18 -9.81 -12.15 13.48
N ALA A 19 -10.89 -11.40 13.28
CA ALA A 19 -11.16 -10.74 12.00
C ALA A 19 -10.04 -9.78 11.60
N GLU A 20 -9.37 -9.16 12.57
CA GLU A 20 -8.21 -8.29 12.35
C GLU A 20 -7.00 -9.07 11.80
N GLN A 21 -6.77 -10.29 12.29
CA GLN A 21 -5.71 -11.17 11.78
C GLN A 21 -5.98 -11.65 10.36
N ASP A 22 -7.24 -11.96 10.04
CA ASP A 22 -7.64 -12.33 8.70
C ASP A 22 -7.47 -11.15 7.73
N LEU A 23 -7.85 -9.95 8.17
CA LEU A 23 -7.76 -8.72 7.39
C LEU A 23 -6.30 -8.30 7.14
N GLU A 24 -5.44 -8.31 8.17
CA GLU A 24 -4.01 -8.06 7.99
C GLU A 24 -3.40 -9.11 7.05
N SER A 25 -3.76 -10.39 7.21
CA SER A 25 -3.29 -11.46 6.33
C SER A 25 -3.70 -11.22 4.87
N PHE A 26 -4.92 -10.74 4.65
CA PHE A 26 -5.44 -10.40 3.33
C PHE A 26 -4.72 -9.20 2.71
N CYS A 27 -4.44 -8.15 3.49
CA CYS A 27 -3.62 -7.02 3.04
C CYS A 27 -2.22 -7.47 2.61
N TRP A 28 -1.58 -8.38 3.36
CA TRP A 28 -0.29 -8.96 2.98
C TRP A 28 -0.37 -9.75 1.66
N VAL A 29 -1.47 -10.47 1.41
CA VAL A 29 -1.69 -11.19 0.15
C VAL A 29 -1.85 -10.22 -1.02
N PHE A 30 -2.58 -9.13 -0.85
CA PHE A 30 -2.68 -8.09 -1.88
C PHE A 30 -1.31 -7.55 -2.27
N ILE A 31 -0.52 -7.10 -1.29
CA ILE A 31 0.83 -6.58 -1.55
C ILE A 31 1.69 -7.64 -2.24
N TYR A 32 1.63 -8.91 -1.80
CA TYR A 32 2.34 -10.01 -2.44
C TYR A 32 1.98 -10.17 -3.92
N VAL A 33 0.69 -10.15 -4.25
CA VAL A 33 0.21 -10.31 -5.64
C VAL A 33 0.69 -9.16 -6.50
N ILE A 34 0.61 -7.90 -6.03
CA ILE A 34 1.07 -6.73 -6.76
C ILE A 34 2.57 -6.82 -7.01
N TYR A 35 3.38 -7.20 -6.02
CA TYR A 35 4.82 -7.45 -6.24
C TYR A 35 5.08 -8.52 -7.28
N LYS A 36 4.37 -9.65 -7.20
CA LYS A 36 4.57 -10.75 -8.13
C LYS A 36 4.27 -10.33 -9.55
N TYR A 37 3.20 -9.55 -9.75
CA TYR A 37 2.86 -8.96 -11.03
C TYR A 37 3.94 -7.96 -11.48
N ALA A 38 4.33 -7.03 -10.61
CA ALA A 38 5.32 -6.01 -10.90
C ALA A 38 6.69 -6.58 -11.30
N LEU A 39 7.10 -7.70 -10.71
CA LEU A 39 8.36 -8.38 -11.05
C LEU A 39 8.33 -9.12 -12.39
N ASP A 40 7.13 -9.43 -12.87
CA ASP A 40 6.88 -10.14 -14.13
C ASP A 40 6.50 -9.15 -15.26
N ASP A 41 6.13 -7.91 -14.93
CA ASP A 41 5.81 -6.82 -15.87
C ASP A 41 7.08 -6.16 -16.44
N THR A 42 7.62 -6.74 -17.51
CA THR A 42 8.85 -6.24 -18.12
C THR A 42 8.69 -4.88 -18.81
N GLU A 43 7.49 -4.53 -19.26
CA GLU A 43 7.24 -3.30 -20.03
C GLU A 43 7.31 -2.08 -19.12
N THR A 44 6.53 -2.07 -18.04
CA THR A 44 6.53 -0.96 -17.08
C THR A 44 7.90 -0.81 -16.40
N LEU A 45 8.57 -1.93 -16.09
CA LEU A 45 9.92 -1.90 -15.52
C LEU A 45 10.95 -1.26 -16.46
N GLN A 46 10.85 -1.49 -17.77
CA GLN A 46 11.73 -0.88 -18.75
C GLN A 46 11.50 0.64 -18.85
N ILE A 47 10.23 1.08 -18.85
CA ILE A 47 9.87 2.51 -18.83
C ILE A 47 10.50 3.20 -17.62
N ILE A 48 10.38 2.61 -16.43
CA ILE A 48 10.97 3.16 -15.20
C ILE A 48 12.49 3.22 -15.29
N ALA A 49 13.13 2.18 -15.81
CA ALA A 49 14.59 2.14 -15.94
C ALA A 49 15.10 3.27 -16.85
N GLU A 50 14.39 3.54 -17.95
CA GLU A 50 14.69 4.60 -18.91
C GLU A 50 14.43 6.01 -18.34
N GLU A 51 13.28 6.22 -17.69
CA GLU A 51 12.88 7.54 -17.17
C GLU A 51 13.68 7.94 -15.91
N ALA A 52 13.97 6.99 -15.03
CA ALA A 52 14.63 7.25 -13.75
C ALA A 52 16.16 7.09 -13.79
N ALA A 53 16.74 6.75 -14.96
CA ALA A 53 18.16 6.38 -15.12
C ALA A 53 18.60 5.31 -14.09
N HIS A 54 17.70 4.38 -13.79
CA HIS A 54 17.86 3.42 -12.70
C HIS A 54 18.03 2.02 -13.28
N GLU A 55 19.22 1.73 -13.84
CA GLU A 55 19.52 0.48 -14.59
C GLU A 55 19.15 -0.81 -13.82
N ASP A 56 19.15 -0.78 -12.49
CA ASP A 56 18.86 -1.94 -11.62
C ASP A 56 17.50 -1.88 -10.90
N PHE A 57 16.51 -1.17 -11.43
CA PHE A 57 15.22 -1.00 -10.73
C PHE A 57 14.54 -2.33 -10.39
N ARG A 58 14.51 -3.27 -11.34
CA ARG A 58 13.95 -4.62 -11.13
C ARG A 58 14.62 -5.36 -9.97
N ASP A 59 15.94 -5.25 -9.84
CA ASP A 59 16.69 -5.90 -8.77
C ASP A 59 16.46 -5.24 -7.41
N SER A 60 16.31 -3.91 -7.39
CA SER A 60 15.86 -3.17 -6.20
C SER A 60 14.46 -3.59 -5.76
N LEU A 61 13.50 -3.69 -6.68
CA LEU A 61 12.15 -4.20 -6.42
C LEU A 61 12.18 -5.65 -5.91
N ALA A 62 13.00 -6.50 -6.51
CA ALA A 62 13.15 -7.89 -6.08
C ALA A 62 13.76 -8.01 -4.68
N ARG A 63 14.71 -7.14 -4.32
CA ARG A 63 15.26 -7.08 -2.95
C ARG A 63 14.20 -6.66 -1.95
N GLU A 64 13.40 -5.66 -2.29
CA GLU A 64 12.28 -5.19 -1.48
C GLU A 64 11.25 -6.30 -1.22
N PHE A 65 10.84 -7.01 -2.27
CA PHE A 65 9.98 -8.19 -2.17
C PHE A 65 10.57 -9.26 -1.23
N ARG A 66 11.86 -9.60 -1.39
CA ARG A 66 12.52 -10.61 -0.55
C ARG A 66 12.62 -10.17 0.90
N ALA A 67 12.78 -8.87 1.18
CA ALA A 67 12.80 -8.37 2.55
C ALA A 67 11.45 -8.58 3.26
N LEU A 68 10.34 -8.52 2.52
CA LEU A 68 8.99 -8.65 3.06
C LEU A 68 8.46 -10.09 3.13
N PHE A 69 8.86 -10.94 2.18
CA PHE A 69 8.23 -12.24 1.94
C PHE A 69 9.18 -13.43 1.92
N ALA A 70 10.48 -13.23 1.64
CA ALA A 70 11.44 -14.34 1.58
C ALA A 70 12.11 -14.51 2.94
N ALA A 71 11.73 -15.57 3.66
CA ALA A 71 12.33 -15.91 4.95
C ALA A 71 12.54 -17.44 5.06
N PHE A 72 13.59 -17.84 5.77
CA PHE A 72 13.91 -19.26 5.99
C PHE A 72 13.20 -19.84 7.22
N SER A 73 12.61 -18.99 8.06
CA SER A 73 11.83 -19.38 9.23
C SER A 73 10.82 -18.30 9.59
N ILE A 74 9.85 -18.64 10.45
CA ILE A 74 8.86 -17.68 10.98
C ILE A 74 9.56 -16.56 11.75
N SER A 75 10.56 -16.88 12.57
CA SER A 75 11.30 -15.89 13.35
C SER A 75 12.13 -14.93 12.48
N ASP A 76 12.72 -15.43 11.38
CA ASP A 76 13.39 -14.60 10.37
C ASP A 76 12.40 -13.64 9.68
N LEU A 77 11.20 -14.13 9.33
CA LEU A 77 10.15 -13.29 8.75
C LEU A 77 9.69 -12.18 9.70
N ILE A 78 9.47 -12.52 10.98
CA ILE A 78 9.12 -11.56 12.04
C ILE A 78 10.19 -10.48 12.13
N GLY A 79 11.46 -10.89 12.29
CA GLY A 79 12.58 -9.96 12.48
C GLY A 79 12.73 -9.00 11.30
N ARG A 80 12.66 -9.51 10.06
CA ARG A 80 12.73 -8.67 8.86
C ARG A 80 11.62 -7.62 8.84
N ARG A 81 10.38 -8.02 9.06
CA ARG A 81 9.25 -7.09 9.04
C ARG A 81 9.33 -6.07 10.18
N GLU A 82 9.80 -6.49 11.36
CA GLU A 82 10.06 -5.59 12.50
C GLU A 82 11.10 -4.51 12.22
N THR A 83 12.15 -4.83 11.46
CA THR A 83 13.16 -3.83 11.07
C THR A 83 12.59 -2.74 10.16
N LEU A 84 11.54 -3.05 9.38
CA LEU A 84 10.90 -2.08 8.50
C LEU A 84 10.06 -1.07 9.29
N TRP A 85 9.40 -1.51 10.36
CA TRP A 85 8.62 -0.63 11.24
C TRP A 85 9.48 0.21 12.19
N GLY A 86 10.71 -0.22 12.48
CA GLY A 86 11.65 0.56 13.28
C GLY A 86 12.13 1.84 12.60
N ASN A 87 11.99 1.92 11.28
CA ASN A 87 12.30 3.12 10.51
C ASN A 87 11.07 4.04 10.54
N HIS A 88 11.21 5.27 11.07
CA HIS A 88 10.14 6.29 11.12
C HIS A 88 9.63 6.77 9.73
N ASN A 89 9.98 6.06 8.67
CA ASN A 89 9.50 6.30 7.33
C ASN A 89 8.26 5.43 7.08
N LEU A 90 7.11 6.08 6.90
CA LEU A 90 5.83 5.42 6.58
C LEU A 90 5.92 4.51 5.35
N LEU A 91 6.82 4.81 4.41
CA LEU A 91 6.98 4.06 3.17
C LEU A 91 8.09 3.02 3.27
N ALA A 92 8.73 2.86 4.43
CA ALA A 92 9.81 1.90 4.62
C ALA A 92 9.33 0.48 4.24
N GLY A 93 10.03 -0.13 3.27
CA GLY A 93 9.73 -1.48 2.80
C GLY A 93 8.88 -1.58 1.54
N ILE A 94 8.31 -0.49 1.03
CA ILE A 94 7.59 -0.49 -0.26
C ILE A 94 7.94 0.67 -1.24
N PRO A 95 9.08 1.39 -1.15
CA PRO A 95 9.32 2.54 -2.03
C PRO A 95 9.40 2.16 -3.52
N ASN A 96 9.97 1.00 -3.86
CA ASN A 96 10.05 0.56 -5.26
C ASN A 96 8.69 0.09 -5.77
N LEU A 97 7.89 -0.57 -4.93
CA LEU A 97 6.52 -0.94 -5.31
C LEU A 97 5.65 0.29 -5.61
N LEU A 98 5.79 1.36 -4.83
CA LEU A 98 5.10 2.62 -5.09
C LEU A 98 5.59 3.28 -6.37
N ALA A 99 6.90 3.31 -6.60
CA ALA A 99 7.46 3.81 -7.86
C ALA A 99 6.92 3.03 -9.06
N TYR A 100 6.82 1.70 -8.95
CA TYR A 100 6.17 0.86 -9.96
C TYR A 100 4.70 1.26 -10.17
N ALA A 101 3.94 1.38 -9.08
CA ALA A 101 2.50 1.68 -9.13
C ALA A 101 2.17 3.02 -9.81
N VAL A 102 3.06 4.02 -9.71
CA VAL A 102 2.92 5.32 -10.40
C VAL A 102 3.02 5.19 -11.92
N HIS A 103 3.78 4.21 -12.41
CA HIS A 103 4.04 4.03 -13.84
C HIS A 103 3.10 2.99 -14.48
N VAL A 104 2.34 2.25 -13.68
CA VAL A 104 1.24 1.42 -14.20
C VAL A 104 0.16 2.34 -14.75
N LYS A 105 0.11 2.45 -16.08
CA LYS A 105 -0.93 3.17 -16.80
C LYS A 105 -2.07 2.20 -17.07
N ASP A 106 -3.02 2.14 -16.15
CA ASP A 106 -4.34 1.58 -16.44
C ASP A 106 -5.36 2.71 -16.55
N ASP A 107 -6.34 2.57 -17.45
CA ASP A 107 -7.27 3.61 -17.95
C ASP A 107 -8.28 4.14 -16.89
N GLY A 108 -7.78 4.46 -15.70
CA GLY A 108 -8.52 5.07 -14.61
C GLY A 108 -8.45 4.30 -13.30
N GLU A 109 -7.36 3.59 -12.96
CA GLU A 109 -7.17 3.03 -11.62
C GLU A 109 -5.90 3.60 -10.95
N ASP A 110 -6.04 4.12 -9.72
CA ASP A 110 -4.92 4.70 -8.94
C ASP A 110 -4.25 3.60 -8.10
N LEU A 111 -3.44 2.78 -8.76
CA LEU A 111 -2.74 1.67 -8.11
C LEU A 111 -1.82 2.16 -6.98
N GLU A 112 -1.19 3.33 -7.15
CA GLU A 112 -0.38 3.96 -6.10
C GLU A 112 -1.22 4.21 -4.84
N GLY A 113 -2.39 4.82 -4.99
CA GLY A 113 -3.33 5.08 -3.90
C GLY A 113 -3.80 3.80 -3.21
N ILE A 114 -4.06 2.73 -3.96
CA ILE A 114 -4.46 1.43 -3.43
C ILE A 114 -3.31 0.79 -2.62
N VAL A 115 -2.10 0.74 -3.19
CA VAL A 115 -0.91 0.19 -2.51
C VAL A 115 -0.64 0.96 -1.22
N MET A 116 -0.70 2.30 -1.26
CA MET A 116 -0.47 3.14 -0.09
C MET A 116 -1.54 2.91 0.99
N ALA A 117 -2.82 2.80 0.62
CA ALA A 117 -3.90 2.55 1.58
C ALA A 117 -3.72 1.20 2.29
N ILE A 118 -3.47 0.13 1.52
CA ILE A 118 -3.25 -1.22 2.07
C ILE A 118 -2.02 -1.24 2.97
N TRP A 119 -0.94 -0.54 2.59
CA TRP A 119 0.28 -0.48 3.39
C TRP A 119 0.07 0.22 4.73
N ILE A 120 -0.69 1.32 4.74
CA ILE A 120 -1.06 2.02 5.98
C ILE A 120 -1.88 1.11 6.89
N GLU A 121 -2.81 0.32 6.34
CA GLU A 121 -3.58 -0.64 7.15
C GLU A 121 -2.69 -1.71 7.76
N ILE A 122 -1.76 -2.29 6.99
CA ILE A 122 -0.76 -3.23 7.51
C ILE A 122 0.00 -2.62 8.70
N GLN A 123 0.37 -1.33 8.63
CA GLN A 123 1.03 -0.63 9.73
C GLN A 123 0.13 -0.41 10.95
N ASN A 124 -1.16 -0.13 10.74
CA ASN A 124 -2.12 0.06 11.83
C ASN A 124 -2.34 -1.23 12.64
N PHE A 125 -2.15 -2.41 12.03
CA PHE A 125 -2.18 -3.69 12.73
C PHE A 125 -0.93 -3.96 13.56
N GLN A 126 0.16 -3.22 13.34
CA GLN A 126 1.39 -3.40 14.11
C GLN A 126 1.26 -2.77 15.50
N PRO A 127 1.95 -3.31 16.51
CA PRO A 127 1.99 -2.69 17.83
C PRO A 127 2.44 -1.23 17.70
N PRO A 128 1.75 -0.26 18.34
CA PRO A 128 2.06 1.16 18.18
C PRO A 128 3.51 1.44 18.60
N LYS A 129 4.38 1.63 17.61
CA LYS A 129 5.70 2.24 17.81
C LYS A 129 5.55 3.71 17.44
N PHE A 130 5.84 4.57 18.41
CA PHE A 130 5.72 6.04 18.39
C PHE A 130 5.85 6.68 16.99
N ILE A 131 4.77 7.32 16.50
CA ILE A 131 4.75 8.03 15.20
C ILE A 131 5.16 9.50 15.45
N PRO A 132 6.29 10.00 14.92
CA PRO A 132 6.62 11.42 15.00
C PRO A 132 5.68 12.26 14.10
N GLU A 133 5.14 13.34 14.64
CA GLU A 133 4.03 14.15 14.07
C GLU A 133 4.36 15.05 12.87
N ARG A 134 5.58 15.05 12.31
CA ARG A 134 5.98 16.10 11.34
C ARG A 134 6.27 15.61 9.92
N GLY A 135 5.56 16.19 8.95
CA GLY A 135 5.94 16.21 7.53
C GLY A 135 5.00 15.48 6.56
N LEU A 136 3.69 15.63 6.71
CA LEU A 136 2.72 14.76 6.05
C LEU A 136 2.11 15.37 4.78
N PRO A 137 2.04 14.63 3.65
CA PRO A 137 1.38 15.08 2.42
C PRO A 137 -0.09 15.45 2.65
N LYS A 138 -0.63 16.40 1.87
CA LYS A 138 -1.99 16.97 2.06
C LYS A 138 -3.12 15.93 2.08
N TYR A 139 -2.96 14.79 1.40
CA TYR A 139 -3.93 13.68 1.42
C TYR A 139 -3.97 12.96 2.79
N ARG A 140 -2.91 13.06 3.59
CA ARG A 140 -2.87 12.52 4.96
C ARG A 140 -3.66 13.39 5.94
N ALA A 141 -3.91 14.67 5.66
CA ALA A 141 -4.73 15.51 6.54
C ALA A 141 -6.21 15.10 6.52
N SER A 142 -6.75 14.64 5.39
CA SER A 142 -8.14 14.14 5.31
C SER A 142 -8.31 12.77 5.96
N ILE A 143 -7.31 11.88 5.82
CA ILE A 143 -7.30 10.56 6.48
C ILE A 143 -7.08 10.71 7.99
N LEU A 144 -6.09 11.50 8.43
CA LEU A 144 -5.82 11.74 9.86
C LEU A 144 -6.87 12.62 10.54
N ALA A 145 -7.54 13.53 9.85
CA ALA A 145 -8.65 14.31 10.43
C ALA A 145 -9.88 13.45 10.71
N ARG A 146 -10.00 12.29 10.04
CA ARG A 146 -11.08 11.31 10.23
C ARG A 146 -10.67 10.14 11.13
N MET A 147 -9.37 9.91 11.33
CA MET A 147 -8.91 9.07 12.43
C MET A 147 -9.41 9.67 13.74
N PRO A 148 -10.05 8.88 14.63
CA PRO A 148 -10.44 9.38 15.92
C PRO A 148 -9.18 9.89 16.63
N ARG A 149 -9.06 11.23 16.73
CA ARG A 149 -8.01 11.90 17.50
C ARG A 149 -7.90 11.15 18.81
N ALA A 150 -6.69 10.79 19.20
CA ALA A 150 -6.35 10.06 20.43
C ALA A 150 -7.19 10.53 21.63
N VAL A 151 -8.41 10.02 21.74
CA VAL A 151 -9.15 9.96 22.97
C VAL A 151 -8.56 8.71 23.60
N LYS A 152 -8.10 8.85 24.85
CA LYS A 152 -7.84 7.71 25.72
C LYS A 152 -9.10 6.84 25.73
N VAL A 153 -9.18 5.88 24.82
CA VAL A 153 -10.33 4.98 24.66
C VAL A 153 -9.73 3.61 24.40
N GLU A 154 -10.11 2.72 25.28
CA GLU A 154 -9.98 1.27 25.15
C GLU A 154 -10.08 0.85 23.68
N GLN A 155 -9.06 0.15 23.19
CA GLN A 155 -9.16 -0.78 22.06
C GLN A 155 -10.10 -0.30 20.93
N ASN A 156 -9.79 0.83 20.29
CA ASN A 156 -10.41 1.14 19.00
C ASN A 156 -9.86 0.17 17.95
N LYS A 157 -10.51 -0.99 17.89
CA LYS A 157 -10.27 -2.06 16.92
C LYS A 157 -10.43 -1.48 15.52
N ALA A 158 -9.40 -1.67 14.69
CA ALA A 158 -9.53 -1.53 13.25
C ALA A 158 -10.61 -2.51 12.78
N THR A 159 -11.83 -2.01 12.57
CA THR A 159 -12.97 -2.81 12.11
C THR A 159 -12.99 -2.80 10.59
N HIS A 160 -13.54 -3.86 10.00
CA HIS A 160 -13.74 -4.01 8.55
C HIS A 160 -14.30 -2.74 7.88
N ASP A 161 -15.15 -1.99 8.60
CA ASP A 161 -15.76 -0.75 8.15
C ASP A 161 -14.73 0.38 7.90
N ILE A 162 -13.65 0.47 8.68
CA ILE A 162 -12.61 1.49 8.50
C ILE A 162 -11.84 1.23 7.19
N ILE A 163 -11.52 -0.04 6.92
CA ILE A 163 -10.84 -0.43 5.68
C ILE A 163 -11.75 -0.23 4.47
N LEU A 164 -13.03 -0.63 4.59
CA LEU A 164 -14.00 -0.38 3.54
C LEU A 164 -14.18 1.12 3.28
N ASP A 165 -14.18 1.96 4.30
CA ASP A 165 -14.31 3.40 4.12
C ASP A 165 -13.05 4.02 3.50
N HIS A 166 -11.85 3.56 3.86
CA HIS A 166 -10.63 3.98 3.19
C HIS A 166 -10.58 3.54 1.72
N LEU A 167 -10.95 2.29 1.42
CA LEU A 167 -11.04 1.80 0.05
C LEU A 167 -12.10 2.53 -0.76
N LYS A 168 -13.29 2.80 -0.18
CA LYS A 168 -14.33 3.60 -0.84
C LYS A 168 -13.83 5.00 -1.18
N VAL A 169 -13.07 5.66 -0.30
CA VAL A 169 -12.53 7.00 -0.58
C VAL A 169 -11.54 6.96 -1.75
N VAL A 170 -10.65 5.97 -1.78
CA VAL A 170 -9.71 5.78 -2.89
C VAL A 170 -10.47 5.50 -4.19
N LEU A 171 -11.41 4.56 -4.18
CA LEU A 171 -12.20 4.16 -5.34
C LEU A 171 -13.13 5.28 -5.84
N HIS A 172 -13.71 6.10 -4.95
CA HIS A 172 -14.55 7.23 -5.35
C HIS A 172 -13.71 8.38 -5.95
N GLY A 173 -12.53 8.64 -5.39
CA GLY A 173 -11.57 9.59 -5.98
C GLY A 173 -11.02 9.13 -7.33
N VAL A 174 -10.98 7.82 -7.56
CA VAL A 174 -10.67 7.22 -8.86
C VAL A 174 -11.80 7.48 -9.86
N GLU A 175 -13.05 7.24 -9.47
CA GLU A 175 -14.23 7.44 -10.32
C GLU A 175 -14.42 8.91 -10.75
N GLU A 176 -14.23 9.86 -9.82
CA GLU A 176 -14.27 11.30 -10.14
C GLU A 176 -13.17 11.73 -11.12
N ARG A 177 -11.97 11.14 -11.01
CA ARG A 177 -10.86 11.42 -11.92
C ARG A 177 -11.15 10.87 -13.32
N ARG A 178 -11.65 9.63 -13.42
CA ARG A 178 -12.05 9.02 -14.70
C ARG A 178 -13.10 9.85 -15.43
N ILE A 179 -14.15 10.30 -14.73
CA ILE A 179 -15.19 11.16 -15.31
C ILE A 179 -14.61 12.48 -15.85
N LYS A 180 -13.65 13.08 -15.14
CA LYS A 180 -12.98 14.31 -15.59
C LYS A 180 -12.06 14.09 -16.80
N GLU A 181 -11.35 12.96 -16.83
CA GLU A 181 -10.48 12.55 -17.93
C GLU A 181 -11.30 12.34 -19.21
N GLU A 182 -12.39 11.56 -19.12
CA GLU A 182 -13.33 11.31 -20.22
C GLU A 182 -13.93 12.63 -20.74
N ALA A 183 -14.38 13.51 -19.85
CA ALA A 183 -14.92 14.81 -20.23
C ALA A 183 -13.88 15.69 -20.96
N ARG A 184 -12.61 15.65 -20.54
CA ARG A 184 -11.51 16.37 -21.22
C ARG A 184 -11.21 15.79 -22.60
N ASN A 185 -11.20 14.47 -22.72
CA ASN A 185 -10.96 13.80 -24.00
C ASN A 185 -12.09 14.11 -24.99
N VAL A 186 -13.35 14.03 -24.57
CA VAL A 186 -14.51 14.42 -25.39
C VAL A 186 -14.42 15.89 -25.81
N ALA A 187 -14.05 16.79 -24.90
CA ALA A 187 -13.88 18.21 -25.23
C ALA A 187 -12.73 18.48 -26.20
N ARG A 188 -11.64 17.69 -26.14
CA ARG A 188 -10.53 17.77 -27.09
C ARG A 188 -10.95 17.31 -28.48
N THR A 189 -11.60 16.15 -28.58
CA THR A 189 -12.11 15.61 -29.84
C THR A 189 -13.14 16.55 -30.49
N ALA A 190 -14.04 17.15 -29.69
CA ALA A 190 -15.02 18.12 -30.20
C ALA A 190 -14.37 19.40 -30.75
N ARG A 191 -13.24 19.84 -30.18
CA ARG A 191 -12.49 21.00 -30.69
C ARG A 191 -11.75 20.67 -31.98
N GLU A 192 -11.17 19.48 -32.08
CA GLU A 192 -10.48 19.02 -33.29
C GLU A 192 -11.47 18.89 -34.47
N MET A 193 -12.71 18.48 -34.21
CA MET A 193 -13.77 18.38 -35.23
C MET A 193 -14.39 19.73 -35.64
N GLN A 194 -14.19 20.82 -34.89
CA GLN A 194 -14.71 22.16 -35.21
C GLN A 194 -13.70 23.04 -35.98
N VAL A 195 -12.50 22.53 -36.25
CA VAL A 195 -11.42 23.24 -36.95
C VAL A 195 -11.29 22.81 -38.42
N GLU A 196 -12.13 21.88 -38.89
CA GLU A 196 -12.37 21.60 -40.33
C GLU A 196 -13.54 22.42 -40.90
#